data_AF-A0A931QYC3-F1
#
_entry.id   AF-A0A931QYC3-F1
#
_cell.length_a   1.000
_cell.length_b   1.000
_cell.length_c   1.000
_cell.angle_alpha   90.00
_cell.angle_beta   90.00
_cell.angle_gamma   90.00
#
_symmetry.space_group_name_H-M   'P 1'
#
loop_
_entity.id
_entity.type
_entity.pdbx_description
1 polymer ?
#
loop_
_entity_poly.entity_id
_entity_poly.type
_entity_poly.pdbx_seq_one_letter_code
_entity_poly.pdbx_strand_id
1 'polypeptide(L)'
;VATVRLAETVGYEWVRRLAVAAGINRDLLPTPAIALGAYVATPLEIAGAYTIFAHAGRYVPPGFIHKVADVSGQTLWRSHSETREVLDPRVSYIMVSLLQSVMNSGTGAGVRNRGFTLPAAGKTGTSHDGWFVGFTPRLLAAVWVGYDDDRELHLSGAYSALPIWTEFMKQAAEIPAYRREEPFEAPPGVVTATIDTQTNLLASADSALTRNEVFIEGTVPAAEGPRPGGVFGILGRMFQPGGVPTVPAAATAPPLPLPDGAPPPGEGMSGHPVPDFPEAQPAKKRGGVIRRFLSIFKGGESGSEEKPPPPKKEPKP
;
A
#
# COMPACT_ATOMS: atom_id res chain seq x y z
N VAL A 1 12.37 -3.59 -1.18
CA VAL A 1 13.04 -3.73 -2.50
C VAL A 1 12.03 -3.99 -3.62
N ALA A 2 11.21 -5.05 -3.58
CA ALA A 2 10.25 -5.36 -4.65
C ALA A 2 9.25 -4.22 -4.94
N THR A 3 8.61 -3.66 -3.90
CA THR A 3 7.63 -2.56 -4.04
C THR A 3 8.22 -1.31 -4.71
N VAL A 4 9.45 -0.93 -4.33
CA VAL A 4 10.14 0.23 -4.90
C VAL A 4 10.45 0.00 -6.38
N ARG A 5 10.94 -1.19 -6.73
CA ARG A 5 11.21 -1.55 -8.14
C ARG A 5 9.95 -1.54 -8.99
N LEU A 6 8.84 -2.07 -8.46
CA LEU A 6 7.57 -2.04 -9.18
C LEU A 6 7.08 -0.59 -9.39
N ALA A 7 7.14 0.23 -8.33
CA ALA A 7 6.77 1.63 -8.41
C ALA A 7 7.67 2.43 -9.38
N GLU A 8 8.95 2.07 -9.46
CA GLU A 8 9.89 2.63 -10.42
C GLU A 8 9.54 2.24 -11.87
N THR A 9 9.25 0.96 -12.12
CA THR A 9 8.84 0.46 -13.45
C THR A 9 7.55 1.10 -13.94
N VAL A 10 6.57 1.29 -13.06
CA VAL A 10 5.28 1.93 -13.38
C VAL A 10 5.41 3.45 -13.45
N GLY A 11 6.29 4.03 -12.63
CA GLY A 11 6.50 5.47 -12.48
C GLY A 11 5.81 6.04 -11.24
N TYR A 12 6.56 6.79 -10.42
CA TYR A 12 6.08 7.34 -9.15
C TYR A 12 4.93 8.34 -9.29
N GLU A 13 4.84 9.06 -10.42
CA GLU A 13 3.72 9.96 -10.69
C GLU A 13 2.40 9.21 -10.88
N TRP A 14 2.43 8.01 -11.46
CA TRP A 14 1.23 7.16 -11.54
C TRP A 14 0.79 6.67 -10.16
N VAL A 15 1.74 6.29 -9.31
CA VAL A 15 1.46 5.91 -7.92
C VAL A 15 0.83 7.08 -7.15
N ARG A 16 1.39 8.28 -7.30
CA ARG A 16 0.84 9.51 -6.71
C ARG A 16 -0.57 9.80 -7.20
N ARG A 17 -0.81 9.76 -8.52
CA ARG A 17 -2.12 10.00 -9.11
C ARG A 17 -3.15 9.01 -8.58
N LEU A 18 -2.81 7.73 -8.48
CA LEU A 18 -3.68 6.72 -7.90
C LEU A 18 -3.98 7.01 -6.42
N ALA A 19 -2.98 7.37 -5.62
CA ALA A 19 -3.18 7.72 -4.21
C ALA A 19 -4.13 8.92 -4.01
N VAL A 20 -3.97 9.98 -4.80
CA VAL A 20 -4.88 11.14 -4.81
C VAL A 20 -6.26 10.74 -5.36
N ALA A 21 -6.31 9.88 -6.38
CA ALA A 21 -7.53 9.29 -6.90
C ALA A 21 -8.23 8.38 -5.87
N ALA A 22 -7.51 7.89 -4.86
CA ALA A 22 -8.05 7.17 -3.72
C ALA A 22 -8.39 8.09 -2.54
N GLY A 23 -8.18 9.41 -2.63
CA GLY A 23 -8.60 10.38 -1.61
C GLY A 23 -7.55 10.70 -0.55
N ILE A 24 -6.29 10.29 -0.74
CA ILE A 24 -5.17 10.78 0.07
C ILE A 24 -4.86 12.25 -0.33
N ASN A 25 -4.43 13.08 0.63
CA ASN A 25 -4.05 14.48 0.41
C ASN A 25 -3.06 14.70 -0.75
N ARG A 26 -2.99 15.94 -1.26
CA ARG A 26 -2.20 16.27 -2.46
C ARG A 26 -0.72 16.54 -2.19
N ASP A 27 -0.28 16.45 -0.94
CA ASP A 27 1.08 16.77 -0.52
C ASP A 27 2.08 15.65 -0.85
N LEU A 28 1.59 14.51 -1.38
CA LEU A 28 2.43 13.43 -1.90
C LEU A 28 3.30 13.95 -3.05
N LEU A 29 4.60 13.64 -2.97
CA LEU A 29 5.55 13.87 -4.06
C LEU A 29 5.84 12.57 -4.80
N PRO A 30 6.03 12.61 -6.14
CA PRO A 30 6.33 11.44 -6.95
C PRO A 30 7.82 11.04 -6.83
N THR A 31 8.23 10.68 -5.61
CA THR A 31 9.59 10.24 -5.27
C THR A 31 9.59 8.77 -4.85
N PRO A 32 10.75 8.08 -4.80
CA PRO A 32 10.81 6.69 -4.34
C PRO A 32 10.19 6.44 -2.96
N ALA A 33 10.16 7.46 -2.10
CA ALA A 33 9.59 7.40 -0.76
C ALA A 33 8.07 7.10 -0.77
N ILE A 34 7.35 7.43 -1.85
CA ILE A 34 5.92 7.15 -1.99
C ILE A 34 5.60 5.66 -1.99
N ALA A 35 6.54 4.83 -2.47
CA ALA A 35 6.38 3.39 -2.51
C ALA A 35 6.50 2.74 -1.11
N LEU A 36 6.96 3.48 -0.11
CA LEU A 36 7.23 2.99 1.25
C LEU A 36 6.34 3.64 2.32
N GLY A 37 5.46 4.59 1.94
CA GLY A 37 4.55 5.22 2.89
C GLY A 37 5.20 6.27 3.79
N ALA A 38 6.21 7.00 3.31
CA ALA A 38 6.88 8.06 4.07
C ALA A 38 6.08 9.38 4.20
N TYR A 39 4.76 9.32 4.01
CA TYR A 39 3.88 10.49 4.01
C TYR A 39 2.85 10.38 5.13
N VAL A 40 2.47 11.53 5.67
CA VAL A 40 1.47 11.63 6.73
C VAL A 40 0.07 11.52 6.13
N ALA A 41 -0.76 10.71 6.75
CA ALA A 41 -2.19 10.60 6.43
C ALA A 41 -2.97 10.33 7.72
N THR A 42 -4.17 10.87 7.79
CA THR A 42 -5.11 10.62 8.87
C THR A 42 -5.74 9.23 8.71
N PRO A 43 -6.20 8.59 9.82
CA PRO A 43 -6.95 7.34 9.72
C PRO A 43 -8.18 7.43 8.82
N LEU A 44 -8.81 8.60 8.72
CA LEU A 44 -9.96 8.84 7.87
C LEU A 44 -9.60 8.83 6.38
N GLU A 45 -8.49 9.49 5.99
CA GLU A 45 -8.00 9.45 4.60
C GLU A 45 -7.62 8.02 4.19
N ILE A 46 -6.96 7.28 5.08
CA ILE A 46 -6.59 5.88 4.82
C ILE A 46 -7.84 4.99 4.72
N ALA A 47 -8.82 5.17 5.61
CA ALA A 47 -10.09 4.45 5.51
C ALA A 47 -10.81 4.76 4.19
N GLY A 48 -10.86 6.03 3.79
CA GLY A 48 -11.37 6.46 2.49
C GLY A 48 -10.64 5.80 1.33
N ALA A 49 -9.30 5.76 1.35
CA ALA A 49 -8.51 5.14 0.30
C ALA A 49 -8.79 3.65 0.12
N TYR A 50 -9.02 2.91 1.22
CA TYR A 50 -9.34 1.49 1.15
C TYR A 50 -10.76 1.21 0.61
N THR A 51 -11.64 2.22 0.51
CA THR A 51 -12.97 2.03 -0.11
C THR A 51 -12.86 1.60 -1.57
N ILE A 52 -11.80 2.00 -2.29
CA ILE A 52 -11.60 1.56 -3.68
C ILE A 52 -11.51 0.04 -3.79
N PHE A 53 -10.98 -0.64 -2.78
CA PHE A 53 -10.88 -2.11 -2.78
C PHE A 53 -12.18 -2.74 -2.26
N ALA A 54 -12.76 -2.18 -1.21
CA ALA A 54 -13.99 -2.68 -0.60
C ALA A 54 -15.22 -2.52 -1.53
N HIS A 55 -15.20 -1.56 -2.46
CA HIS A 55 -16.30 -1.25 -3.37
C HIS A 55 -15.95 -1.47 -4.86
N ALA A 56 -15.22 -2.55 -5.16
CA ALA A 56 -14.98 -3.01 -6.53
C ALA A 56 -14.42 -1.92 -7.47
N GLY A 57 -13.46 -1.15 -6.98
CA GLY A 57 -12.76 -0.10 -7.72
C GLY A 57 -13.33 1.32 -7.56
N ARG A 58 -14.41 1.50 -6.79
CA ARG A 58 -15.01 2.83 -6.58
C ARG A 58 -14.59 3.47 -5.27
N TYR A 59 -14.09 4.70 -5.34
CA TYR A 59 -13.88 5.52 -4.15
C TYR A 59 -15.21 6.08 -3.66
N VAL A 60 -15.48 5.85 -2.37
CA VAL A 60 -16.63 6.43 -1.67
C VAL A 60 -16.07 7.28 -0.52
N PRO A 61 -16.26 8.61 -0.53
CA PRO A 61 -15.72 9.45 0.53
C PRO A 61 -16.40 9.13 1.88
N PRO A 62 -15.64 9.04 2.98
CA PRO A 62 -16.20 8.92 4.31
C PRO A 62 -17.11 10.11 4.65
N GLY A 63 -18.30 9.84 5.18
CA GLY A 63 -19.27 10.87 5.57
C GLY A 63 -19.84 10.60 6.96
N PHE A 64 -20.05 11.67 7.74
CA PHE A 64 -20.51 11.58 9.13
C PHE A 64 -21.99 11.97 9.31
N ILE A 65 -22.47 12.90 8.49
CA ILE A 65 -23.83 13.45 8.59
C ILE A 65 -24.57 13.09 7.32
N HIS A 66 -25.66 12.34 7.44
CA HIS A 66 -26.48 11.93 6.29
C HIS A 66 -27.64 12.90 6.02
N LYS A 67 -28.29 13.42 7.07
CA LYS A 67 -29.45 14.31 6.97
C LYS A 67 -29.54 15.22 8.21
N VAL A 68 -29.85 16.49 7.98
CA VAL A 68 -30.26 17.45 9.02
C VAL A 68 -31.71 17.82 8.76
N ALA A 69 -32.56 17.73 9.79
CA ALA A 69 -33.97 18.08 9.70
C ALA A 69 -34.38 18.96 10.88
N ASP A 70 -35.41 19.77 10.67
CA ASP A 70 -36.03 20.55 11.73
C ASP A 70 -36.99 19.70 12.59
N VAL A 71 -37.61 20.34 13.59
CA VAL A 71 -38.57 19.71 14.50
C VAL A 71 -39.85 19.23 13.80
N SER A 72 -40.18 19.79 12.64
CA SER A 72 -41.33 19.38 11.83
C SER A 72 -41.02 18.17 10.93
N GLY A 73 -39.74 17.76 10.86
CA GLY A 73 -39.25 16.71 9.97
C GLY A 73 -38.85 17.19 8.58
N GLN A 74 -38.92 18.50 8.31
CA GLN A 74 -38.48 19.09 7.05
C GLN A 74 -36.95 18.92 6.92
N THR A 75 -36.51 18.39 5.77
CA THR A 75 -35.08 18.19 5.51
C THR A 75 -34.45 19.54 5.16
N LEU A 76 -33.57 20.03 6.03
CA LEU A 76 -32.81 21.26 5.80
C LEU A 76 -31.56 21.00 4.94
N TRP A 77 -30.97 19.81 5.11
CA TRP A 77 -29.78 19.40 4.39
C TRP A 77 -29.68 17.87 4.31
N ARG A 78 -29.08 17.36 3.24
CA ARG A 78 -28.78 15.93 3.03
C ARG A 78 -27.43 15.79 2.34
N SER A 79 -26.61 14.85 2.78
CA SER A 79 -25.32 14.59 2.12
C SER A 79 -25.54 14.08 0.70
N HIS A 80 -24.84 14.66 -0.26
CA HIS A 80 -24.57 14.04 -1.55
C HIS A 80 -23.14 13.50 -1.51
N SER A 81 -23.00 12.18 -1.49
CA SER A 81 -21.68 11.54 -1.61
C SER A 81 -21.45 11.21 -3.08
N GLU A 82 -20.50 11.89 -3.70
CA GLU A 82 -20.10 11.59 -5.08
C GLU A 82 -19.11 10.42 -5.06
N THR A 83 -19.61 9.26 -5.52
CA THR A 83 -18.77 8.09 -5.77
C THR A 83 -18.08 8.25 -7.11
N ARG A 84 -16.81 7.85 -7.19
CA ARG A 84 -16.02 7.89 -8.44
C ARG A 84 -15.36 6.54 -8.72
N GLU A 85 -15.26 6.20 -9.99
CA GLU A 85 -14.51 5.02 -10.43
C GLU A 85 -13.02 5.33 -10.45
N VAL A 86 -12.22 4.47 -9.81
CA VAL A 86 -10.77 4.64 -9.67
C VAL A 86 -10.01 3.47 -10.25
N LEU A 87 -10.53 2.25 -10.10
CA LEU A 87 -9.95 1.01 -10.62
C LEU A 87 -10.97 0.24 -11.43
N ASP A 88 -10.49 -0.50 -12.43
CA ASP A 88 -11.26 -1.58 -13.05
C ASP A 88 -11.65 -2.60 -11.95
N PRO A 89 -12.92 -3.04 -11.88
CA PRO A 89 -13.38 -4.01 -10.87
C PRO A 89 -12.53 -5.28 -10.82
N ARG A 90 -12.02 -5.76 -11.96
CA ARG A 90 -11.18 -6.96 -12.05
C ARG A 90 -9.82 -6.73 -11.39
N VAL A 91 -9.24 -5.55 -11.56
CA VAL A 91 -8.00 -5.14 -10.89
C VAL A 91 -8.23 -5.01 -9.38
N SER A 92 -9.34 -4.40 -8.98
CA SER A 92 -9.73 -4.31 -7.57
C SER A 92 -9.86 -5.70 -6.94
N TYR A 93 -10.47 -6.66 -7.65
CA TYR A 93 -10.66 -8.02 -7.15
C TYR A 93 -9.33 -8.76 -6.97
N ILE A 94 -8.39 -8.64 -7.92
CA ILE A 94 -7.03 -9.18 -7.76
C ILE A 94 -6.36 -8.58 -6.51
N MET A 95 -6.49 -7.26 -6.30
CA MET A 95 -5.95 -6.60 -5.11
C MET A 95 -6.58 -7.13 -3.81
N VAL A 96 -7.90 -7.35 -3.81
CA VAL A 96 -8.61 -7.98 -2.67
C VAL A 96 -8.04 -9.37 -2.40
N SER A 97 -7.85 -10.21 -3.42
CA SER A 97 -7.25 -11.55 -3.27
C SER A 97 -5.85 -11.49 -2.66
N LEU A 98 -5.00 -10.57 -3.13
CA LEU A 98 -3.67 -10.35 -2.55
C LEU A 98 -3.74 -9.92 -1.08
N LEU A 99 -4.69 -9.03 -0.73
CA LEU A 99 -4.92 -8.58 0.65
C LEU A 99 -5.51 -9.69 1.54
N GLN A 100 -6.30 -10.61 1.00
CA GLN A 100 -6.73 -11.82 1.71
C GLN A 100 -5.53 -12.71 2.04
N SER A 101 -4.59 -12.88 1.11
CA SER A 101 -3.35 -13.64 1.34
C SER A 101 -2.50 -13.03 2.45
N VAL A 102 -2.43 -11.70 2.56
CA VAL A 102 -1.76 -11.03 3.68
C VAL A 102 -2.35 -11.47 5.03
N MET A 103 -3.68 -11.59 5.12
CA MET A 103 -4.37 -11.99 6.34
C MET A 103 -4.33 -13.49 6.60
N ASN A 104 -4.28 -14.32 5.56
CA ASN A 104 -4.39 -15.77 5.70
C ASN A 104 -3.03 -16.44 5.94
N SER A 105 -1.95 -15.91 5.35
CA SER A 105 -0.61 -16.51 5.44
C SER A 105 0.54 -15.49 5.50
N GLY A 106 0.27 -14.20 5.29
CA GLY A 106 1.27 -13.15 5.33
C GLY A 106 1.43 -12.46 6.68
N THR A 107 1.91 -11.21 6.65
CA THR A 107 2.12 -10.39 7.86
C THR A 107 0.87 -10.12 8.70
N GLY A 108 -0.32 -10.33 8.13
CA GLY A 108 -1.61 -10.21 8.80
C GLY A 108 -2.15 -11.53 9.37
N ALA A 109 -1.42 -12.65 9.25
CA ALA A 109 -1.83 -13.98 9.73
C ALA A 109 -2.27 -14.02 11.21
N GLY A 110 -1.80 -13.05 12.00
CA GLY A 110 -2.25 -12.83 13.38
C GLY A 110 -3.76 -12.70 13.53
N VAL A 111 -4.48 -12.22 12.51
CA VAL A 111 -5.94 -12.10 12.55
C VAL A 111 -6.60 -13.48 12.63
N ARG A 112 -6.17 -14.42 11.79
CA ARG A 112 -6.68 -15.80 11.78
C ARG A 112 -6.28 -16.55 13.04
N ASN A 113 -5.03 -16.38 13.49
CA ASN A 113 -4.55 -16.97 14.74
C ASN A 113 -5.29 -16.49 15.99
N ARG A 114 -5.94 -15.31 15.91
CA ARG A 114 -6.79 -14.73 16.97
C ARG A 114 -8.27 -15.11 16.84
N GLY A 115 -8.62 -15.99 15.90
CA GLY A 115 -9.95 -16.60 15.79
C GLY A 115 -10.95 -15.82 14.94
N PHE A 116 -10.55 -14.75 14.24
CA PHE A 116 -11.45 -14.09 13.28
C PHE A 116 -11.39 -14.82 11.94
N THR A 117 -12.48 -15.49 11.55
CA THR A 117 -12.53 -16.41 10.40
C THR A 117 -13.41 -15.95 9.24
N LEU A 118 -14.16 -14.85 9.39
CA LEU A 118 -15.00 -14.31 8.32
C LEU A 118 -14.18 -13.88 7.09
N PRO A 119 -14.77 -13.86 5.87
CA PRO A 119 -14.15 -13.29 4.69
C PRO A 119 -13.68 -11.85 4.96
N ALA A 120 -12.38 -11.62 4.86
CA ALA A 120 -11.78 -10.31 5.09
C ALA A 120 -10.45 -10.19 4.37
N ALA A 121 -10.11 -8.95 4.04
CA ALA A 121 -8.87 -8.55 3.37
C ALA A 121 -8.27 -7.35 4.11
N GLY A 122 -6.93 -7.25 4.16
CA GLY A 122 -6.31 -6.17 4.92
C GLY A 122 -4.79 -6.15 4.83
N LYS A 123 -4.20 -5.08 5.37
CA LYS A 123 -2.77 -4.82 5.31
C LYS A 123 -2.24 -4.22 6.60
N THR A 124 -1.06 -4.68 6.95
CA THR A 124 -0.21 -4.13 8.02
C THR A 124 0.58 -2.90 7.54
N GLY A 125 0.74 -1.91 8.39
CA GLY A 125 1.73 -0.83 8.24
C GLY A 125 2.62 -0.76 9.48
N THR A 126 3.89 -0.40 9.30
CA THR A 126 4.88 -0.32 10.38
C THR A 126 5.92 0.73 10.04
N SER A 127 6.05 1.74 10.90
CA SER A 127 7.05 2.80 10.82
C SER A 127 7.43 3.18 12.27
N HIS A 128 7.38 4.47 12.61
CA HIS A 128 7.34 4.96 13.99
C HIS A 128 6.05 4.55 14.71
N ASP A 129 5.00 4.23 13.95
CA ASP A 129 3.68 3.82 14.41
C ASP A 129 3.26 2.44 13.86
N GLY A 130 2.13 1.95 14.37
CA GLY A 130 1.51 0.70 13.97
C GLY A 130 0.17 0.94 13.27
N TRP A 131 0.02 0.37 12.08
CA TRP A 131 -1.24 0.42 11.33
C TRP A 131 -1.76 -0.98 11.03
N PHE A 132 -3.08 -1.12 11.07
CA PHE A 132 -3.78 -2.22 10.42
C PHE A 132 -5.08 -1.71 9.81
N VAL A 133 -5.23 -1.91 8.51
CA VAL A 133 -6.43 -1.52 7.77
C VAL A 133 -6.98 -2.77 7.13
N GLY A 134 -8.23 -3.07 7.41
CA GLY A 134 -8.88 -4.26 6.89
C GLY A 134 -10.37 -4.06 6.75
N PHE A 135 -10.96 -4.90 5.92
CA PHE A 135 -12.38 -4.85 5.63
C PHE A 135 -12.95 -6.24 5.37
N THR A 136 -14.22 -6.41 5.75
CA THR A 136 -15.14 -7.42 5.23
C THR A 136 -15.91 -6.79 4.05
N PRO A 137 -16.74 -7.55 3.31
CA PRO A 137 -17.61 -6.96 2.29
C PRO A 137 -18.54 -5.84 2.80
N ARG A 138 -18.88 -5.81 4.09
CA ARG A 138 -19.84 -4.84 4.65
C ARG A 138 -19.24 -3.83 5.63
N LEU A 139 -18.03 -4.05 6.13
CA LEU A 139 -17.41 -3.20 7.14
C LEU A 139 -15.92 -3.01 6.91
N LEU A 140 -15.49 -1.75 6.83
CA LEU A 140 -14.09 -1.34 6.76
C LEU A 140 -13.69 -0.70 8.09
N ALA A 141 -12.53 -1.10 8.61
CA ALA A 141 -11.94 -0.48 9.79
C ALA A 141 -10.44 -0.20 9.58
N ALA A 142 -10.02 1.01 9.93
CA ALA A 142 -8.64 1.43 9.99
C ALA A 142 -8.25 1.66 11.46
N VAL A 143 -7.18 1.01 11.91
CA VAL A 143 -6.64 1.17 13.26
C VAL A 143 -5.23 1.71 13.17
N TRP A 144 -4.99 2.78 13.92
CA TRP A 144 -3.68 3.38 14.13
C TRP A 144 -3.32 3.29 15.61
N VAL A 145 -2.05 3.02 15.89
CA VAL A 145 -1.48 3.05 17.23
C VAL A 145 -0.15 3.77 17.14
N GLY A 146 0.01 4.82 17.94
CA GLY A 146 1.24 5.57 18.04
C GLY A 146 1.22 6.46 19.27
N TYR A 147 2.21 7.33 19.38
CA TYR A 147 2.27 8.34 20.42
C TYR A 147 2.05 9.73 19.80
N ASP A 148 1.35 10.61 20.53
CA ASP A 148 1.03 11.97 20.06
C ASP A 148 2.29 12.83 19.86
N ASP A 149 3.41 12.47 20.50
CA ASP A 149 4.71 13.14 20.37
C ASP A 149 5.61 12.53 19.29
N ASP A 150 5.07 11.65 18.42
CA ASP A 150 5.75 11.00 17.30
C ASP A 150 6.99 10.16 17.67
N ARG A 151 7.14 9.82 18.96
CA ARG A 151 8.21 8.91 19.38
C ARG A 151 7.94 7.50 18.85
N GLU A 152 9.01 6.73 18.67
CA GLU A 152 8.91 5.36 18.17
C GLU A 152 8.10 4.44 19.08
N LEU A 153 7.13 3.74 18.50
CA LEU A 153 6.32 2.72 19.18
C LEU A 153 7.11 1.44 19.48
N HIS A 154 8.15 1.15 18.69
CA HIS A 154 8.93 -0.10 18.73
C HIS A 154 8.10 -1.40 18.66
N LEU A 155 6.88 -1.32 18.12
CA LEU A 155 6.01 -2.46 17.86
C LEU A 155 5.49 -2.38 16.43
N SER A 156 5.53 -3.51 15.72
CA SER A 156 4.95 -3.56 14.38
C SER A 156 3.42 -3.45 14.44
N GLY A 157 2.80 -3.04 13.32
CA GLY A 157 1.35 -3.01 13.17
C GLY A 157 0.69 -4.37 13.43
N ALA A 158 1.41 -5.48 13.19
CA ALA A 158 0.93 -6.83 13.45
C ALA A 158 0.79 -7.16 14.95
N TYR A 159 1.55 -6.48 15.82
CA TYR A 159 1.51 -6.67 17.27
C TYR A 159 0.84 -5.51 18.03
N SER A 160 0.48 -4.42 17.35
CA SER A 160 -0.16 -3.22 17.93
C SER A 160 -1.59 -3.01 17.42
N ALA A 161 -1.75 -2.51 16.19
CA ALA A 161 -3.04 -2.18 15.59
C ALA A 161 -3.89 -3.41 15.20
N LEU A 162 -3.24 -4.47 14.69
CA LEU A 162 -3.93 -5.69 14.23
C LEU A 162 -4.74 -6.38 15.34
N PRO A 163 -4.22 -6.59 16.58
CA PRO A 163 -5.00 -7.13 17.68
C PRO A 163 -6.28 -6.34 17.98
N ILE A 164 -6.18 -5.00 17.99
CA ILE A 164 -7.31 -4.10 18.25
C ILE A 164 -8.35 -4.23 17.12
N TRP A 165 -7.90 -4.19 15.87
CA TRP A 165 -8.78 -4.41 14.71
C TRP A 165 -9.49 -5.76 14.80
N THR A 166 -8.78 -6.82 15.20
CA THR A 166 -9.34 -8.17 15.27
C THR A 166 -10.44 -8.28 16.33
N GLU A 167 -10.22 -7.76 17.54
CA GLU A 167 -11.23 -7.79 18.58
C GLU A 167 -12.43 -6.89 18.25
N PHE A 168 -12.19 -5.73 17.64
CA PHE A 168 -13.27 -4.87 17.13
C PHE A 168 -14.13 -5.62 16.11
N MET A 169 -13.52 -6.28 15.12
CA MET A 169 -14.25 -6.97 14.07
C MET A 169 -14.98 -8.22 14.57
N LYS A 170 -14.43 -8.92 15.58
CA LYS A 170 -15.14 -10.02 16.26
C LYS A 170 -16.41 -9.51 16.96
N GLN A 171 -16.33 -8.37 17.64
CA GLN A 171 -17.51 -7.76 18.26
C GLN A 171 -18.51 -7.25 17.21
N ALA A 172 -18.02 -6.62 16.14
CA ALA A 172 -18.87 -6.16 15.05
C ALA A 172 -19.61 -7.33 14.37
N ALA A 173 -18.94 -8.48 14.21
CA ALA A 173 -19.54 -9.70 13.67
C ALA A 173 -20.66 -10.29 14.54
N GLU A 174 -20.85 -9.85 15.78
CA GLU A 174 -22.03 -10.22 16.57
C GLU A 174 -23.26 -9.36 16.26
N ILE A 175 -23.09 -8.24 15.58
CA ILE A 175 -24.18 -7.34 15.20
C ILE A 175 -24.84 -7.88 13.92
N PRO A 176 -26.18 -8.03 13.86
CA PRO A 176 -26.88 -8.59 12.70
C PRO A 176 -26.53 -7.95 11.35
N ALA A 177 -26.21 -6.66 11.34
CA ALA A 177 -25.83 -5.91 10.13
C ALA A 177 -24.49 -6.35 9.52
N TYR A 178 -23.59 -6.95 10.31
CA TYR A 178 -22.21 -7.31 9.94
C TYR A 178 -21.87 -8.79 10.19
N ARG A 179 -22.78 -9.58 10.80
CA ARG A 179 -22.54 -11.00 11.14
C ARG A 179 -22.41 -11.91 9.92
N ARG A 180 -23.17 -11.64 8.87
CA ARG A 180 -23.20 -12.48 7.65
C ARG A 180 -22.37 -11.82 6.58
N GLU A 181 -21.19 -12.39 6.36
CA GLU A 181 -20.24 -11.94 5.34
C GLU A 181 -20.10 -13.06 4.31
N GLU A 182 -20.54 -12.77 3.09
CA GLU A 182 -20.30 -13.63 1.94
C GLU A 182 -18.84 -13.48 1.47
N PRO A 183 -18.28 -14.45 0.74
CA PRO A 183 -17.02 -14.24 0.05
C PRO A 183 -17.08 -13.03 -0.89
N PHE A 184 -15.94 -12.37 -1.12
CA PHE A 184 -15.87 -11.31 -2.13
C PHE A 184 -16.20 -11.89 -3.51
N GLU A 185 -17.14 -11.27 -4.20
CA GLU A 185 -17.62 -11.72 -5.52
C GLU A 185 -16.65 -11.30 -6.63
N ALA A 186 -16.28 -12.26 -7.48
CA ALA A 186 -15.43 -12.01 -8.63
C ALA A 186 -16.26 -11.34 -9.74
N PRO A 187 -15.82 -10.20 -10.29
CA PRO A 187 -16.48 -9.60 -11.44
C PRO A 187 -16.26 -10.43 -12.71
N PRO A 188 -17.11 -10.29 -13.75
CA PRO A 188 -16.90 -10.93 -15.04
C PRO A 188 -15.51 -10.65 -15.62
N GLY A 189 -14.92 -11.65 -16.29
CA GLY A 189 -13.56 -11.56 -16.85
C GLY A 189 -12.43 -11.76 -15.83
N VAL A 190 -12.74 -12.23 -14.62
CA VAL A 190 -11.76 -12.82 -13.68
C VAL A 190 -11.84 -14.34 -13.78
N VAL A 191 -10.68 -14.98 -13.85
CA VAL A 191 -10.54 -16.44 -13.90
C VAL A 191 -9.59 -16.92 -12.80
N THR A 192 -9.85 -18.11 -12.27
CA THR A 192 -8.95 -18.78 -11.32
C THR A 192 -8.13 -19.83 -12.05
N ALA A 193 -6.82 -19.83 -11.86
CA ALA A 193 -5.92 -20.84 -12.40
C ALA A 193 -5.05 -21.45 -11.31
N THR A 194 -4.73 -22.73 -11.45
CA THR A 194 -3.80 -23.43 -10.56
C THR A 194 -2.39 -23.26 -11.09
N ILE A 195 -1.53 -22.67 -10.27
CA ILE A 195 -0.17 -22.26 -10.62
C ILE A 195 0.83 -23.10 -9.83
N ASP A 196 1.89 -23.55 -10.50
CA ASP A 196 3.04 -24.19 -9.87
C ASP A 196 3.81 -23.14 -9.05
N THR A 197 4.04 -23.42 -7.77
CA THR A 197 4.63 -22.43 -6.86
C THR A 197 6.12 -22.16 -7.11
N GLN A 198 6.83 -23.04 -7.81
CA GLN A 198 8.24 -22.89 -8.14
C GLN A 198 8.42 -22.13 -9.44
N THR A 199 7.67 -22.48 -10.48
CA THR A 199 7.82 -21.88 -11.81
C THR A 199 6.96 -20.61 -12.00
N ASN A 200 5.90 -20.44 -11.20
CA ASN A 200 4.85 -19.44 -11.39
C ASN A 200 4.15 -19.53 -12.76
N LEU A 201 4.17 -20.71 -13.38
CA LEU A 201 3.44 -21.05 -14.60
C LEU A 201 2.22 -21.92 -14.27
N LEU A 202 1.37 -22.16 -15.27
CA LEU A 202 0.23 -23.07 -15.12
C LEU A 202 0.71 -24.43 -14.62
N ALA A 203 0.06 -24.95 -13.57
CA ALA A 203 0.43 -26.23 -12.98
C ALA A 203 0.29 -27.37 -14.00
N SER A 204 1.27 -28.26 -13.97
CA SER A 204 1.29 -29.49 -14.78
C SER A 204 1.05 -30.71 -13.89
N ALA A 205 0.94 -31.89 -14.50
CA ALA A 205 0.82 -33.15 -13.75
C ALA A 205 2.05 -33.40 -12.83
N ASP A 206 3.20 -32.84 -13.18
CA ASP A 206 4.46 -33.01 -12.44
C ASP A 206 4.66 -31.93 -11.35
N SER A 207 3.73 -30.98 -11.22
CA SER A 207 3.85 -29.89 -10.26
C SER A 207 3.70 -30.39 -8.82
N ALA A 208 4.82 -30.41 -8.09
CA ALA A 208 4.87 -30.92 -6.72
C ALA A 208 4.11 -30.05 -5.71
N LEU A 209 4.06 -28.74 -5.94
CA LEU A 209 3.38 -27.76 -5.08
C LEU A 209 2.64 -26.74 -5.94
N THR A 210 1.34 -26.66 -5.74
CA THR A 210 0.45 -25.78 -6.50
C THR A 210 -0.29 -24.81 -5.59
N ARG A 211 -0.75 -23.69 -6.15
CA ARG A 211 -1.66 -22.75 -5.50
C ARG A 211 -2.67 -22.21 -6.50
N ASN A 212 -3.87 -21.90 -6.03
CA ASN A 212 -4.86 -21.22 -6.86
C ASN A 212 -4.60 -19.72 -6.80
N GLU A 213 -4.56 -19.08 -7.97
CA GLU A 213 -4.39 -17.65 -8.14
C GLU A 213 -5.48 -17.10 -9.07
N VAL A 214 -5.80 -15.82 -8.90
CA VAL A 214 -6.81 -15.13 -9.70
C VAL A 214 -6.14 -14.23 -10.73
N PHE A 215 -6.69 -14.22 -11.95
CA PHE A 215 -6.16 -13.48 -13.09
C PHE A 215 -7.28 -12.76 -13.82
N ILE A 216 -6.93 -11.69 -14.53
CA ILE A 216 -7.79 -11.16 -15.58
C ILE A 216 -7.73 -12.14 -16.76
N GLU A 217 -8.87 -12.45 -17.36
CA GLU A 217 -8.95 -13.30 -18.54
C GLU A 217 -7.96 -12.84 -19.63
N GLY A 218 -7.22 -13.78 -20.20
CA GLY A 218 -6.15 -13.50 -21.17
C GLY A 218 -4.78 -13.14 -20.55
N THR A 219 -4.67 -13.02 -19.22
CA THR A 219 -3.39 -12.75 -18.52
C THR A 219 -2.83 -13.96 -17.75
N VAL A 220 -3.49 -15.12 -17.86
CA VAL A 220 -3.05 -16.36 -17.22
C VAL A 220 -1.69 -16.78 -17.80
N PRO A 221 -0.70 -17.15 -16.96
CA PRO A 221 0.59 -17.65 -17.43
C PRO A 221 0.43 -18.89 -18.32
N ALA A 222 1.19 -18.97 -19.41
CA ALA A 222 1.23 -20.15 -20.25
C ALA A 222 1.86 -21.35 -19.49
N ALA A 223 1.51 -22.57 -19.90
CA ALA A 223 2.06 -23.81 -19.32
C ALA A 223 3.56 -24.02 -19.59
N GLU A 224 4.11 -23.32 -20.60
CA GLU A 224 5.54 -23.32 -20.90
C GLU A 224 6.07 -21.88 -20.85
N GLY A 225 7.15 -21.65 -20.11
CA GLY A 225 7.88 -20.40 -20.16
C GLY A 225 8.51 -20.20 -21.55
N PRO A 226 8.93 -18.98 -21.95
CA PRO A 226 9.59 -18.78 -23.23
C PRO A 226 10.83 -19.69 -23.32
N ARG A 227 10.81 -20.65 -24.25
CA ARG A 227 11.93 -21.57 -24.51
C ARG A 227 13.14 -20.79 -25.04
N PRO A 228 14.33 -20.89 -24.42
CA PRO A 228 15.54 -20.34 -25.02
C PRO A 228 16.02 -21.29 -26.12
N GLY A 229 15.71 -20.97 -27.39
CA GLY A 229 16.36 -21.61 -28.54
C GLY A 229 15.46 -21.89 -29.73
N GLY A 230 15.49 -20.98 -30.71
CA GLY A 230 14.82 -21.09 -32.00
C GLY A 230 15.29 -20.01 -32.99
N VAL A 231 16.55 -20.08 -33.40
CA VAL A 231 17.21 -19.53 -34.61
C VAL A 231 17.06 -18.04 -35.00
N PHE A 232 16.55 -17.15 -34.13
CA PHE A 232 16.84 -15.71 -34.22
C PHE A 232 17.31 -15.08 -32.90
N GLY A 233 17.74 -15.91 -31.94
CA GLY A 233 18.35 -15.50 -30.69
C GLY A 233 19.77 -16.04 -30.58
N ILE A 234 20.69 -15.20 -30.11
CA ILE A 234 22.04 -15.48 -29.55
C ILE A 234 23.24 -14.93 -30.35
N LEU A 235 23.21 -14.73 -31.68
CA LEU A 235 24.44 -14.28 -32.38
C LEU A 235 24.79 -12.77 -32.32
N GLY A 236 24.08 -11.96 -31.55
CA GLY A 236 24.31 -10.51 -31.49
C GLY A 236 24.86 -9.94 -30.17
N ARG A 237 24.95 -10.72 -29.09
CA ARG A 237 25.16 -10.14 -27.75
C ARG A 237 26.43 -10.58 -27.00
N MET A 238 27.37 -11.24 -27.67
CA MET A 238 28.66 -11.60 -27.06
C MET A 238 29.81 -10.60 -27.36
N PHE A 239 29.60 -9.58 -28.19
CA PHE A 239 30.61 -8.55 -28.45
C PHE A 239 30.03 -7.14 -28.48
N GLN A 240 29.62 -6.59 -27.33
CA GLN A 240 29.65 -5.14 -27.09
C GLN A 240 29.89 -4.85 -25.60
N PRO A 241 30.99 -4.16 -25.24
CA PRO A 241 31.17 -3.64 -23.89
C PRO A 241 30.41 -2.31 -23.74
N GLY A 242 29.49 -2.26 -22.77
CA GLY A 242 28.75 -1.05 -22.39
C GLY A 242 27.30 -1.03 -22.90
N GLY A 243 26.35 -1.38 -22.04
CA GLY A 243 24.92 -1.26 -22.33
C GLY A 243 24.06 -1.83 -21.20
N VAL A 244 23.29 -0.95 -20.57
CA VAL A 244 22.30 -1.26 -19.52
C VAL A 244 21.28 -2.27 -20.06
N PRO A 245 20.89 -3.32 -19.32
CA PRO A 245 19.92 -4.28 -19.81
C PRO A 245 18.52 -3.66 -19.90
N THR A 246 18.05 -3.45 -21.12
CA THR A 246 16.66 -3.12 -21.44
C THR A 246 15.77 -4.35 -21.24
N VAL A 247 14.77 -4.23 -20.36
CA VAL A 247 13.67 -5.18 -20.22
C VAL A 247 12.89 -5.24 -21.55
N PRO A 248 12.45 -6.42 -22.03
CA PRO A 248 11.63 -6.51 -23.23
C PRO A 248 10.32 -5.74 -23.01
N ALA A 249 9.92 -4.97 -24.02
CA ALA A 249 8.64 -4.27 -24.02
C ALA A 249 7.52 -5.27 -23.71
N ALA A 250 6.86 -5.05 -22.57
CA ALA A 250 5.58 -5.65 -22.30
C ALA A 250 4.68 -5.42 -23.52
N ALA A 251 4.01 -6.48 -23.98
CA ALA A 251 2.93 -6.35 -24.93
C ALA A 251 2.02 -5.22 -24.44
N THR A 252 2.02 -4.12 -25.20
CA THR A 252 1.26 -2.92 -24.88
C THR A 252 -0.21 -3.26 -25.03
N ALA A 253 -0.82 -3.72 -23.94
CA ALA A 253 -2.23 -3.46 -23.74
C ALA A 253 -2.39 -1.92 -23.81
N PRO A 254 -3.34 -1.40 -24.60
CA PRO A 254 -3.58 0.04 -24.63
C PRO A 254 -3.87 0.52 -23.19
N PRO A 255 -3.38 1.70 -22.80
CA PRO A 255 -3.78 2.29 -21.53
C PRO A 255 -5.31 2.32 -21.48
N LEU A 256 -5.88 1.79 -20.40
CA LEU A 256 -7.32 1.90 -20.16
C LEU A 256 -7.71 3.39 -20.24
N PRO A 257 -8.76 3.75 -21.00
CA PRO A 257 -9.15 5.14 -21.12
C PRO A 257 -9.56 5.68 -19.74
N LEU A 258 -8.94 6.81 -19.36
CA LEU A 258 -9.36 7.60 -18.21
C LEU A 258 -10.67 8.33 -18.56
N PRO A 259 -11.53 8.66 -17.57
CA PRO A 259 -12.66 9.55 -17.79
C PRO A 259 -12.18 10.92 -18.32
N ASP A 260 -12.89 11.44 -19.31
CA ASP A 260 -12.51 12.58 -20.15
C ASP A 260 -12.17 13.85 -19.35
N GLY A 261 -11.04 14.51 -19.70
CA GLY A 261 -10.75 15.88 -19.26
C GLY A 261 -9.29 16.26 -18.96
N ALA A 262 -8.31 15.36 -19.07
CA ALA A 262 -6.90 15.69 -18.84
C ALA A 262 -6.14 15.88 -20.18
N PRO A 263 -5.44 17.02 -20.42
CA PRO A 263 -4.67 17.20 -21.64
C PRO A 263 -3.44 16.27 -21.68
N PRO A 264 -3.02 15.82 -22.87
CA PRO A 264 -1.88 14.91 -23.02
C PRO A 264 -0.56 15.58 -22.63
N PRO A 265 0.40 14.85 -22.03
CA PRO A 265 1.69 15.41 -21.67
C PRO A 265 2.59 15.50 -22.90
N GLY A 266 2.95 16.70 -23.36
CA GLY A 266 3.94 16.82 -24.43
C GLY A 266 4.06 18.12 -25.22
N GLU A 267 3.26 19.17 -24.97
CA GLU A 267 3.48 20.47 -25.64
C GLU A 267 4.09 21.47 -24.66
N GLY A 268 5.32 21.90 -24.97
CA GLY A 268 6.08 22.84 -24.18
C GLY A 268 5.43 24.22 -24.16
N MET A 269 5.17 24.73 -22.95
CA MET A 269 4.96 26.16 -22.74
C MET A 269 6.29 26.81 -22.39
N SER A 270 6.99 27.28 -23.42
CA SER A 270 7.97 28.36 -23.30
C SER A 270 7.24 29.69 -23.14
N GLY A 271 7.51 30.38 -22.02
CA GLY A 271 7.37 31.83 -21.91
C GLY A 271 6.03 32.34 -21.39
N HIS A 272 5.95 32.61 -20.08
CA HIS A 272 5.40 33.85 -19.50
C HIS A 272 5.93 34.01 -18.05
N PRO A 273 6.10 35.25 -17.55
CA PRO A 273 6.90 35.53 -16.36
C PRO A 273 6.17 35.20 -15.05
N VAL A 274 6.96 34.77 -14.07
CA VAL A 274 6.56 34.50 -12.68
C VAL A 274 6.16 35.81 -12.00
N PRO A 275 5.03 35.91 -11.28
CA PRO A 275 4.74 37.05 -10.41
C PRO A 275 5.66 37.08 -9.19
N ASP A 276 6.26 38.24 -8.92
CA ASP A 276 7.09 38.48 -7.74
C ASP A 276 6.29 38.29 -6.44
N PHE A 277 6.80 37.45 -5.54
CA PHE A 277 6.37 37.37 -4.15
C PHE A 277 7.33 38.18 -3.26
N PRO A 278 6.84 38.93 -2.26
CA PRO A 278 7.67 39.80 -1.45
C PRO A 278 8.69 39.02 -0.61
N GLU A 279 9.92 39.56 -0.59
CA GLU A 279 11.10 39.05 0.07
C GLU A 279 10.91 38.94 1.60
N ALA A 280 11.05 37.73 2.15
CA ALA A 280 11.05 37.52 3.59
C ALA A 280 12.41 37.92 4.20
N GLN A 281 12.38 38.82 5.19
CA GLN A 281 13.57 39.33 5.90
C GLN A 281 14.34 38.21 6.65
N PRO A 282 15.67 38.33 6.80
CA PRO A 282 16.51 37.24 7.29
C PRO A 282 16.44 37.09 8.82
N ALA A 283 16.05 35.90 9.28
CA ALA A 283 16.17 35.50 10.68
C ALA A 283 17.62 35.10 11.02
N LYS A 284 18.08 35.57 12.19
CA LYS A 284 19.46 35.51 12.69
C LYS A 284 20.02 34.08 12.88
N LYS A 285 21.29 33.94 12.52
CA LYS A 285 22.19 32.79 12.72
C LYS A 285 22.20 32.27 14.16
N ARG A 286 22.07 30.94 14.33
CA ARG A 286 22.76 30.16 15.38
C ARG A 286 23.42 28.95 14.72
N GLY A 287 24.75 28.95 14.72
CA GLY A 287 25.57 27.94 14.06
C GLY A 287 25.89 26.73 14.92
N GLY A 288 26.25 25.65 14.22
CA GLY A 288 27.27 24.70 14.70
C GLY A 288 26.79 23.31 15.10
N VAL A 289 26.46 22.43 14.14
CA VAL A 289 26.49 20.95 14.37
C VAL A 289 27.01 20.13 13.16
N ILE A 290 27.32 20.72 11.99
CA ILE A 290 27.72 19.96 10.78
C ILE A 290 29.24 19.62 10.73
N ARG A 291 29.91 19.45 11.88
CA ARG A 291 31.34 19.04 11.89
C ARG A 291 31.67 17.74 12.61
N ARG A 292 30.66 16.94 12.99
CA ARG A 292 30.90 15.68 13.76
C ARG A 292 30.60 14.38 13.02
N PHE A 293 30.18 14.41 11.76
CA PHE A 293 29.75 13.20 11.02
C PHE A 293 30.83 12.56 10.11
N LEU A 294 32.08 13.04 10.11
CA LEU A 294 33.14 12.52 9.23
C LEU A 294 34.40 12.01 9.96
N SER A 295 34.32 11.63 11.24
CA SER A 295 35.48 11.09 11.99
C SER A 295 35.28 9.69 12.60
N ILE A 296 34.27 8.90 12.17
CA ILE A 296 33.97 7.58 12.77
C ILE A 296 34.46 6.39 11.90
N PHE A 297 35.18 6.63 10.80
CA PHE A 297 35.83 5.56 10.02
C PHE A 297 37.35 5.78 9.92
N LYS A 298 38.09 5.61 11.04
CA LYS A 298 39.55 5.36 11.01
C LYS A 298 40.10 4.80 12.34
N GLY A 299 40.45 3.50 12.36
CA GLY A 299 41.36 2.81 13.32
C GLY A 299 40.83 2.65 14.77
N GLY A 300 41.06 1.59 15.53
CA GLY A 300 42.04 0.51 15.49
C GLY A 300 42.66 0.35 16.90
N GLU A 301 42.46 -0.83 17.51
CA GLU A 301 43.17 -1.47 18.66
C GLU A 301 42.88 -1.14 20.15
N SER A 302 42.50 -2.24 20.85
CA SER A 302 42.85 -2.74 22.21
C SER A 302 42.71 -1.88 23.48
N GLY A 303 41.99 -2.40 24.48
CA GLY A 303 42.10 -1.98 25.88
C GLY A 303 41.05 -2.54 26.85
N SER A 304 41.40 -3.66 27.49
CA SER A 304 41.02 -4.16 28.85
C SER A 304 39.58 -4.07 29.40
N GLU A 305 39.06 -5.23 29.78
CA GLU A 305 37.92 -5.46 30.68
C GLU A 305 38.16 -4.85 32.08
N GLU A 306 37.14 -4.17 32.62
CA GLU A 306 36.98 -3.98 34.06
C GLU A 306 35.48 -4.00 34.43
N LYS A 307 35.13 -4.77 35.46
CA LYS A 307 33.78 -5.00 36.00
C LYS A 307 33.93 -5.13 37.53
N PRO A 308 32.87 -4.97 38.35
CA PRO A 308 31.96 -3.85 38.60
C PRO A 308 32.06 -3.37 40.08
N PRO A 309 31.06 -2.62 40.62
CA PRO A 309 30.43 -3.15 41.84
C PRO A 309 28.88 -3.11 41.82
N PRO A 310 28.22 -3.95 42.64
CA PRO A 310 26.77 -4.17 42.62
C PRO A 310 25.96 -3.09 43.37
N PRO A 311 24.63 -3.00 43.14
CA PRO A 311 23.77 -1.97 43.72
C PRO A 311 23.47 -2.21 45.21
N LYS A 312 23.47 -1.12 45.99
CA LYS A 312 23.03 -1.10 47.39
C LYS A 312 21.50 -1.07 47.47
N LYS A 313 20.95 -1.91 48.35
CA LYS A 313 19.51 -2.03 48.67
C LYS A 313 19.03 -0.83 49.50
N GLU A 314 17.84 -0.33 49.19
CA GLU A 314 17.07 0.62 49.99
C GLU A 314 16.47 -0.04 51.25
N PRO A 315 16.27 0.70 52.36
CA PRO A 315 15.35 0.31 53.42
C PRO A 315 13.99 1.02 53.29
N LYS A 316 12.91 0.24 53.29
CA LYS A 316 11.51 0.62 53.64
C LYS A 316 11.38 0.71 55.18
N PRO A 317 10.45 1.47 55.78
CA PRO A 317 9.00 1.46 55.54
C PRO A 317 8.42 2.68 54.84
#